data_AF-A0A822X9C0-F1
#
_entry.id   AF-A0A822X9C0-F1
#
_cell.length_a   1.000
_cell.length_b   1.000
_cell.length_c   1.000
_cell.angle_alpha   90.00
_cell.angle_beta   90.00
_cell.angle_gamma   90.00
#
_symmetry.space_group_name_H-M   'P 1'
#
loop_
_entity.id
_entity.type
_entity.pdbx_description
1 polymer ?
#
loop_
_entity_poly.entity_id
_entity_poly.type
_entity_poly.pdbx_seq_one_letter_code
_entity_poly.pdbx_strand_id
1 'polypeptide(L)' 'MGFGLADVAAVVVLLLIVFLVLREFVFRWRIRLRVLMGDGELLNDSRVKVIEVIQAPEGSMVVDAIRMVAVED' A
#
# COMPACT_ATOMS: atom_id res chain seq x y z
N MET A 1 -30.21 -20.51 -30.28
CA MET A 1 -29.59 -20.89 -29.00
C MET A 1 -29.61 -19.66 -28.13
N GLY A 2 -30.52 -19.59 -27.16
CA GLY A 2 -30.67 -18.44 -26.28
C GLY A 2 -29.76 -18.57 -25.06
N PHE A 3 -29.21 -17.45 -24.60
CA PHE A 3 -28.48 -17.39 -23.33
C PHE A 3 -29.43 -17.71 -22.19
N GLY A 4 -29.09 -18.71 -21.39
CA GLY A 4 -29.81 -19.02 -20.17
C GLY A 4 -29.53 -18.00 -19.08
N LEU A 5 -30.37 -17.97 -18.05
CA LEU A 5 -30.13 -17.15 -16.85
C LEU A 5 -28.77 -17.48 -16.21
N ALA A 6 -28.32 -18.72 -16.30
CA ALA A 6 -27.01 -19.16 -15.84
C ALA A 6 -25.86 -18.50 -16.61
N ASP A 7 -25.99 -18.34 -17.93
CA ASP A 7 -24.96 -17.72 -18.76
C ASP A 7 -24.82 -16.23 -18.44
N VAL A 8 -25.96 -15.55 -18.23
CA VAL A 8 -25.98 -14.14 -17.81
C VAL A 8 -25.36 -13.98 -16.42
N ALA A 9 -25.70 -14.86 -15.47
CA ALA A 9 -25.13 -14.84 -14.13
C ALA A 9 -23.61 -15.08 -14.15
N ALA A 10 -23.14 -16.03 -14.96
CA ALA A 10 -21.70 -16.31 -15.11
C ALA A 10 -20.93 -15.09 -15.65
N VAL A 11 -21.47 -14.40 -16.67
CA VAL A 11 -20.85 -13.17 -17.21
C VAL A 11 -20.79 -12.07 -16.15
N VAL A 12 -21.86 -11.87 -15.37
CA VAL A 12 -21.89 -10.87 -14.31
C VAL A 12 -20.86 -11.18 -13.23
N VAL A 13 -20.79 -12.43 -12.78
CA VAL A 13 -19.78 -12.85 -11.78
C VAL A 13 -18.37 -12.62 -12.31
N LEU A 14 -18.11 -12.97 -13.57
CA LEU A 14 -16.79 -12.77 -14.19
C LEU A 14 -16.44 -11.28 -14.25
N LEU A 15 -17.38 -10.42 -14.64
CA LEU A 15 -17.18 -8.97 -14.64
C LEU A 15 -16.91 -8.42 -13.23
N LEU A 16 -17.59 -8.91 -12.21
CA LEU A 16 -17.34 -8.53 -10.81
C LEU A 16 -15.94 -8.93 -10.36
N ILE A 17 -15.48 -10.13 -10.70
CA ILE A 17 -14.12 -10.59 -10.39
C ILE A 17 -13.09 -9.68 -11.08
N VAL A 18 -13.26 -9.42 -12.37
CA VAL A 18 -12.36 -8.53 -13.13
C VAL A 18 -12.35 -7.14 -12.52
N PHE A 19 -13.50 -6.60 -12.13
CA PHE A 19 -13.61 -5.30 -11.47
C PHE A 19 -12.84 -5.27 -10.14
N LEU A 20 -12.97 -6.30 -9.31
CA LEU A 20 -12.24 -6.39 -8.04
C LEU A 20 -10.72 -6.44 -8.25
N VAL A 21 -10.26 -7.22 -9.24
CA VAL A 21 -8.84 -7.30 -9.61
C VAL A 21 -8.32 -5.97 -10.10
N LEU A 22 -9.05 -5.29 -11.01
CA LEU A 22 -8.66 -3.97 -11.51
C LEU A 22 -8.60 -2.93 -10.39
N ARG A 23 -9.58 -2.94 -9.48
CA ARG A 23 -9.60 -2.04 -8.31
C ARG A 23 -8.35 -2.23 -7.46
N GLU A 24 -7.97 -3.47 -7.18
CA GLU A 24 -6.78 -3.78 -6.39
C GLU A 24 -5.49 -3.39 -7.12
N PHE A 25 -5.44 -3.63 -8.43
CA PHE A 25 -4.29 -3.25 -9.26
C PHE A 25 -4.07 -1.74 -9.27
N VAL A 26 -5.13 -0.94 -9.47
CA VAL A 26 -5.08 0.52 -9.42
C VAL A 26 -4.65 0.99 -8.04
N PHE A 27 -5.18 0.39 -6.97
CA PHE A 27 -4.78 0.72 -5.61
C PHE A 27 -3.28 0.48 -5.40
N ARG A 28 -2.78 -0.70 -5.77
CA ARG A 28 -1.38 -1.07 -5.63
C ARG A 28 -0.45 -0.23 -6.50
N TRP A 29 -0.88 0.13 -7.71
CA TRP A 29 -0.16 1.06 -8.58
C TRP A 29 -0.06 2.45 -7.94
N ARG A 30 -1.16 2.99 -7.42
CA ARG A 30 -1.18 4.31 -6.77
C ARG A 30 -0.25 4.35 -5.56
N ILE A 31 -0.23 3.29 -4.75
CA ILE A 31 0.70 3.15 -3.61
C ILE A 31 2.15 3.13 -4.10
N ARG A 32 2.46 2.34 -5.14
CA ARG A 32 3.82 2.32 -5.73
C ARG A 32 4.28 3.70 -6.19
N LEU A 33 3.41 4.47 -6.83
CA LEU A 33 3.75 5.84 -7.25
C LEU A 33 4.03 6.76 -6.07
N ARG A 34 3.18 6.73 -5.03
CA ARG A 34 3.39 7.54 -3.82
C ARG A 34 4.70 7.16 -3.11
N VAL A 35 5.05 5.88 -3.07
CA VAL A 35 6.32 5.40 -2.49
C VAL A 35 7.52 5.93 -3.29
N LEU A 36 7.46 5.87 -4.63
CA LEU A 36 8.53 6.40 -5.50
C LEU A 36 8.69 7.91 -5.37
N MET A 37 7.60 8.64 -5.08
CA MET A 37 7.63 10.09 -4.84
C MET A 37 8.13 10.45 -3.43
N GLY A 38 8.41 9.47 -2.57
CA GLY A 38 8.85 9.72 -1.19
C GLY A 38 7.78 10.37 -0.32
N ASP A 39 6.51 10.16 -0.65
CA ASP A 39 5.39 10.77 0.05
C ASP A 39 5.22 10.20 1.46
N GLY A 40 5.64 10.97 2.46
CA GLY A 40 5.59 10.59 3.88
C GLY A 40 4.17 10.46 4.45
N GLU A 41 3.14 10.94 3.73
CA GLU A 41 1.74 10.75 4.13
C GLU A 41 1.34 9.25 4.11
N LEU A 42 2.05 8.42 3.33
CA LEU A 42 1.90 6.96 3.34
C LEU A 42 2.14 6.32 4.72
N LEU A 43 2.95 6.96 5.57
CA LEU A 43 3.25 6.47 6.92
C LEU A 43 2.06 6.60 7.88
N ASN A 44 1.09 7.46 7.54
CA ASN A 44 -0.13 7.69 8.33
C ASN A 44 -1.37 6.97 7.76
N ASP A 45 -1.25 6.29 6.62
CA ASP A 45 -2.36 5.60 5.95
C ASP A 45 -2.60 4.21 6.58
N SER A 46 -3.74 4.02 7.26
CA SER A 46 -4.10 2.77 7.96
C SER A 46 -4.27 1.56 7.04
N ARG A 47 -4.33 1.77 5.71
CA ARG A 47 -4.43 0.71 4.71
C ARG A 47 -3.08 0.14 4.29
N VAL A 48 -1.98 0.73 4.78
CA VAL A 48 -0.62 0.32 4.44
C VAL A 48 0.08 -0.15 5.71
N LYS A 49 0.58 -1.38 5.70
CA LYS A 49 1.42 -1.90 6.78
C LYS A 49 2.87 -1.48 6.52
N VAL A 50 3.36 -0.49 7.24
CA VAL A 50 4.77 -0.12 7.26
C VAL A 50 5.52 -1.16 8.10
N ILE A 51 6.53 -1.79 7.53
CA ILE A 51 7.44 -2.69 8.23
C ILE A 51 8.77 -1.97 8.33
N GLU A 52 9.16 -1.55 9.53
CA GLU A 52 10.48 -1.01 9.78
C GLU A 52 11.49 -2.16 9.72
N VAL A 53 12.25 -2.21 8.62
CA VAL A 53 13.34 -3.19 8.45
C VAL A 53 14.57 -2.60 9.13
N ILE A 54 14.65 -2.72 10.44
CA ILE A 54 15.82 -2.31 11.22
C ILE A 54 16.75 -3.51 11.33
N GLN A 55 17.89 -3.49 10.64
CA GLN A 55 19.05 -4.28 11.07
C GLN A 55 19.76 -3.49 12.18
N ALA A 56 19.06 -3.35 13.31
CA ALA A 56 19.59 -2.66 14.47
C ALA A 56 20.44 -3.66 15.27
N PRO A 57 21.69 -3.32 15.64
CA PRO A 57 22.46 -4.10 16.61
C PRO A 57 21.67 -4.26 17.92
N GLU A 58 21.96 -5.33 18.68
CA GLU A 58 21.35 -5.52 20.00
C GLU A 58 21.58 -4.26 20.87
N GLY A 59 20.48 -3.67 21.36
CA GLY A 59 20.51 -2.45 22.17
C GLY A 59 20.17 -1.14 21.43
N SER A 60 19.83 -1.18 20.14
CA SER A 60 19.38 0.01 19.42
C SER A 60 17.92 0.37 19.75
N MET A 61 17.67 1.64 20.04
CA MET A 61 16.36 2.21 20.35
C MET A 61 16.05 3.32 19.34
N VAL A 62 14.87 3.27 18.71
CA VAL A 62 14.40 4.35 17.83
C VAL A 62 14.04 5.54 18.72
N VAL A 63 14.87 6.57 18.69
CA VAL A 63 14.60 7.86 19.36
C VAL A 63 14.14 8.84 18.29
N ASP A 64 13.03 9.53 18.54
CA ASP A 64 12.55 10.63 17.69
C ASP A 64 13.54 11.79 17.80
N ALA A 65 14.57 11.76 16.96
CA ALA A 65 15.68 12.69 17.03
C ALA A 65 15.25 14.05 16.47
N ILE A 66 14.84 14.95 17.37
CA ILE A 66 14.88 16.40 17.09
C ILE A 66 16.30 16.71 16.60
N ARG A 67 16.37 17.28 15.41
CA ARG A 67 17.58 17.60 14.63
C ARG A 67 18.70 18.10 15.56
N MET A 68 19.76 17.32 15.73
CA MET A 68 20.94 17.74 16.50
C MET A 68 21.58 18.94 15.80
N VAL A 69 21.57 20.10 16.47
CA VAL A 69 22.40 21.25 16.11
C VAL A 69 23.76 21.04 16.77
N ALA A 70 24.83 21.18 16.00
CA ALA A 70 26.18 21.14 16.54
C ALA A 70 26.35 22.30 17.53
N VAL A 71 26.70 21.98 18.77
CA VAL A 71 27.17 22.97 19.74
C VAL A 71 28.63 23.20 19.40
N GLU A 72 28.95 24.38 18.86
CA GLU A 72 30.33 24.88 18.77
C GLU A 72 30.73 25.38 20.17
N ASP A 73 31.92 24.96 20.63
CA ASP A 73 32.50 25.26 21.96
C ASP A 73 32.52 26.77 22.31
#